data_AF-A0A661YKF1-F1
#
_entry.id   AF-A0A661YKF1-F1
#
_cell.length_a   1.000
_cell.length_b   1.000
_cell.length_c   1.000
_cell.angle_alpha   90.00
_cell.angle_beta   90.00
_cell.angle_gamma   90.00
#
_symmetry.space_group_name_H-M   'P 1'
#
loop_
_entity.id
_entity.type
_entity.pdbx_description
1 polymer ?
#
loop_
_entity_poly.entity_id
_entity_poly.type
_entity_poly.pdbx_seq_one_letter_code
_entity_poly.pdbx_strand_id
1 'polypeptide(L)'
;MMMLSNGRSNSVKNWMSLLRFPNLAIIILTQYLLGYGIIRPMMLMQHVAPPLGHLNFLILVLVTVFIAAGGYIINDHFDVNTDRKNKAGKNMLEGKISVRIALRVYYIINGLAILAG
;
A
#
# COMPACT_ATOMS: atom_id res chain seq x y z
N MET A 1 -38.39 -8.57 17.91
CA MET A 1 -37.74 -9.70 17.22
C MET A 1 -36.41 -9.21 16.68
N MET A 2 -35.34 -9.41 17.48
CA MET A 2 -33.95 -9.08 17.12
C MET A 2 -33.44 -10.10 16.10
N MET A 3 -32.90 -9.63 14.98
CA MET A 3 -31.89 -10.38 14.24
C MET A 3 -30.56 -9.67 14.43
N LEU A 4 -29.75 -10.18 15.36
CA LEU A 4 -28.34 -9.83 15.47
C LEU A 4 -27.63 -10.39 14.23
N SER A 5 -27.36 -9.53 13.25
CA SER A 5 -26.48 -9.84 12.12
C SER A 5 -25.08 -10.07 12.66
N ASN A 6 -24.78 -11.34 12.88
CA ASN A 6 -23.49 -11.85 13.33
C ASN A 6 -22.50 -11.81 12.16
N GLY A 7 -22.07 -10.61 11.78
CA GLY A 7 -21.05 -10.40 10.76
C GLY A 7 -19.67 -10.61 11.35
N ARG A 8 -19.12 -11.83 11.27
CA ARG A 8 -17.68 -12.06 11.45
C ARG A 8 -16.93 -11.21 10.42
N SER A 9 -16.54 -10.01 10.83
CA SER A 9 -15.72 -9.10 10.05
C SER A 9 -14.34 -9.75 9.90
N ASN A 10 -14.08 -10.33 8.73
CA ASN A 10 -12.79 -10.95 8.42
C ASN A 10 -11.70 -9.87 8.51
N SER A 11 -10.85 -9.92 9.55
CA SER A 11 -9.78 -8.93 9.79
C SER A 11 -8.96 -8.62 8.54
N VAL A 12 -8.70 -9.62 7.69
CA VAL A 12 -7.95 -9.48 6.44
C VAL A 12 -8.64 -8.52 5.44
N LYS A 13 -9.97 -8.56 5.30
CA LYS A 13 -10.71 -7.63 4.42
C LYS A 13 -10.59 -6.18 4.90
N ASN A 14 -10.58 -5.97 6.21
CA ASN A 14 -10.42 -4.63 6.78
C ASN A 14 -9.02 -4.08 6.49
N TRP A 15 -7.97 -4.89 6.65
CA TRP A 15 -6.60 -4.49 6.31
C TRP A 15 -6.40 -4.20 4.82
N MET A 16 -7.00 -5.00 3.93
CA MET A 16 -6.95 -4.75 2.48
C MET A 16 -7.65 -3.45 2.08
N SER A 17 -8.74 -3.09 2.75
CA SER A 17 -9.42 -1.80 2.52
C SER A 17 -8.60 -0.61 3.03
N LEU A 18 -7.97 -0.74 4.20
CA LEU A 18 -7.15 0.32 4.81
C LEU A 18 -5.90 0.65 3.98
N LEU A 19 -5.20 -0.38 3.50
CA LEU A 19 -4.02 -0.19 2.66
C LEU A 19 -4.35 0.23 1.22
N ARG A 20 -5.64 0.44 0.91
CA ARG A 20 -6.14 0.66 -0.45
C ARG A 20 -5.52 -0.34 -1.42
N PHE A 21 -5.59 -1.62 -1.07
CA PHE A 21 -4.92 -2.71 -1.78
C PHE A 21 -5.13 -2.70 -3.31
N PRO A 22 -6.34 -2.37 -3.85
CA PRO A 22 -6.52 -2.23 -5.30
C PRO A 22 -5.55 -1.23 -5.93
N ASN A 23 -5.26 -0.12 -5.25
CA ASN A 23 -4.33 0.89 -5.75
C ASN A 23 -2.89 0.38 -5.75
N LEU A 24 -2.48 -0.35 -4.70
CA LEU A 24 -1.16 -0.97 -4.64
C LEU A 24 -0.98 -2.02 -5.75
N ALA A 25 -2.01 -2.81 -6.03
CA ALA A 25 -2.01 -3.76 -7.13
C ALA A 25 -1.87 -3.06 -8.50
N ILE A 26 -2.54 -1.92 -8.69
CA ILE A 26 -2.38 -1.10 -9.91
C ILE A 26 -0.94 -0.60 -10.04
N ILE A 27 -0.31 -0.15 -8.96
CA ILE A 27 1.10 0.31 -8.98
C ILE A 27 2.02 -0.83 -9.43
N ILE A 28 1.88 -2.03 -8.83
CA ILE A 28 2.66 -3.21 -9.21
C ILE A 28 2.44 -3.53 -10.69
N LEU A 29 1.18 -3.64 -11.11
CA LEU A 29 0.82 -4.02 -12.48
C LEU A 29 1.38 -3.03 -13.49
N THR A 30 1.20 -1.73 -13.25
CA THR A 30 1.70 -0.68 -14.15
C THR A 30 3.22 -0.67 -14.21
N GLN A 31 3.93 -0.80 -13.08
CA GLN A 31 5.38 -0.90 -13.09
C GLN A 31 5.85 -2.12 -13.90
N TYR A 32 5.26 -3.30 -13.69
CA TYR A 32 5.64 -4.50 -14.45
C TYR A 32 5.32 -4.39 -15.95
N LEU A 33 4.15 -3.85 -16.31
CA LEU A 33 3.77 -3.64 -17.71
C LEU A 33 4.72 -2.65 -18.40
N LEU A 34 5.07 -1.55 -17.74
CA LEU A 34 6.04 -0.60 -18.29
C LEU A 34 7.44 -1.22 -18.36
N GLY A 35 7.90 -1.84 -17.28
CA GLY A 35 9.26 -2.39 -17.18
C GLY A 35 9.53 -3.54 -18.14
N TYR A 36 8.65 -4.53 -18.20
CA TYR A 36 8.81 -5.73 -19.04
C TYR A 36 8.07 -5.66 -20.38
N GLY A 37 6.98 -4.91 -20.45
CA GLY A 37 6.19 -4.79 -21.68
C GLY A 37 6.68 -3.68 -22.62
N ILE A 38 7.34 -2.64 -22.10
CA ILE A 38 7.78 -1.49 -22.91
C ILE A 38 9.28 -1.26 -22.82
N ILE A 39 9.80 -0.94 -21.62
CA ILE A 39 11.17 -0.46 -21.43
C ILE A 39 12.19 -1.53 -21.84
N ARG A 40 12.13 -2.73 -21.25
CA ARG A 40 13.07 -3.82 -21.58
C ARG A 40 13.06 -4.17 -23.08
N PRO A 41 11.89 -4.44 -23.71
CA PRO A 41 11.83 -4.70 -25.15
C PRO A 41 12.45 -3.57 -25.98
N MET A 42 12.13 -2.32 -25.67
CA MET A 42 12.65 -1.15 -26.39
C MET A 42 14.18 -1.05 -26.29
N MET A 43 14.77 -1.36 -25.14
CA MET A 43 16.23 -1.35 -24.98
C MET A 43 16.92 -2.49 -25.73
N LEU A 44 16.33 -3.69 -25.70
CA LEU A 44 16.83 -4.84 -26.46
C LEU A 44 16.80 -4.58 -27.97
N MET A 45 15.76 -3.89 -28.47
CA MET A 45 15.68 -3.45 -29.87
C MET A 45 16.80 -2.46 -30.24
N GLN A 46 17.28 -1.66 -29.29
CA GLN A 46 18.41 -0.75 -29.47
C GLN A 46 19.77 -1.41 -29.20
N HIS A 47 19.80 -2.73 -28.93
CA HIS A 47 21.00 -3.47 -28.53
C HIS A 47 21.67 -2.92 -27.26
N VAL A 48 20.90 -2.28 -26.39
CA VAL A 48 21.36 -1.76 -25.10
C VAL A 48 20.87 -2.67 -23.99
N ALA A 49 21.75 -2.96 -23.03
CA ALA A 49 21.39 -3.73 -21.85
C ALA A 49 20.36 -2.96 -21.00
N PRO A 50 19.31 -3.63 -20.47
CA PRO A 50 18.37 -2.99 -19.56
C PRO A 50 19.08 -2.40 -18.33
N PRO A 51 18.65 -1.22 -17.84
CA PRO A 51 19.34 -0.48 -16.77
C PRO A 51 19.28 -1.20 -15.43
N LEU A 52 18.27 -2.05 -15.23
CA LEU A 52 18.05 -2.78 -13.99
C LEU A 52 18.03 -4.28 -14.28
N GLY A 53 18.73 -5.06 -13.46
CA GLY A 53 18.54 -6.51 -13.37
C GLY A 53 17.14 -6.86 -12.85
N HIS A 54 16.74 -8.13 -12.99
CA HIS A 54 15.43 -8.60 -12.51
C HIS A 54 15.24 -8.35 -11.01
N LEU A 55 16.30 -8.58 -10.22
CA LEU A 55 16.29 -8.41 -8.77
C LEU A 55 16.19 -6.92 -8.37
N ASN A 56 16.99 -6.05 -8.98
CA ASN A 56 16.92 -4.60 -8.71
C ASN A 56 15.57 -4.01 -9.13
N PHE A 57 14.98 -4.50 -10.22
CA PHE A 57 13.63 -4.10 -10.62
C PHE A 57 12.57 -4.57 -9.62
N LEU A 58 12.66 -5.80 -9.09
CA LEU A 58 11.77 -6.28 -8.04
C LEU A 58 11.87 -5.41 -6.77
N ILE A 59 13.10 -5.09 -6.35
CA ILE A 59 13.35 -4.20 -5.21
C ILE A 59 12.70 -2.83 -5.44
N LEU A 60 12.87 -2.24 -6.63
CA LEU A 60 12.26 -0.97 -7.00
C LEU A 60 10.72 -1.01 -6.86
N VAL A 61 10.08 -2.08 -7.35
CA VAL A 61 8.63 -2.26 -7.22
C VAL A 61 8.23 -2.35 -5.74
N LEU A 62 8.95 -3.14 -4.94
CA LEU A 62 8.68 -3.28 -3.51
C LEU A 62 8.81 -1.95 -2.77
N VAL A 63 9.88 -1.19 -3.01
CA VAL A 63 10.10 0.16 -2.48
C VAL A 63 8.92 1.08 -2.83
N THR A 64 8.46 1.05 -4.08
CA THR A 64 7.37 1.91 -4.56
C THR A 64 6.05 1.57 -3.84
N VAL A 65 5.74 0.28 -3.72
CA VAL A 65 4.54 -0.22 -3.02
C VAL A 65 4.58 0.13 -1.54
N PHE A 66 5.75 0.00 -0.93
CA PHE A 66 6.01 0.31 0.47
C PHE A 66 5.80 1.79 0.80
N ILE A 67 6.33 2.69 -0.03
CA ILE A 67 6.10 4.13 0.09
C ILE A 67 4.61 4.45 -0.07
N ALA A 68 3.95 3.90 -1.10
CA ALA A 68 2.53 4.13 -1.35
C ALA A 68 1.64 3.61 -0.20
N ALA A 69 1.93 2.41 0.32
CA ALA A 69 1.22 1.84 1.47
C ALA A 69 1.42 2.70 2.72
N GLY A 70 2.64 3.18 2.97
CA GLY A 70 2.93 4.12 4.04
C GLY A 70 2.16 5.43 3.93
N GLY A 71 2.06 5.98 2.71
CA GLY A 71 1.25 7.16 2.40
C GLY A 71 -0.23 6.94 2.71
N TYR A 72 -0.79 5.78 2.35
CA TYR A 72 -2.18 5.44 2.68
C TYR A 72 -2.42 5.30 4.19
N ILE A 73 -1.49 4.68 4.92
CA ILE A 73 -1.56 4.57 6.38
C ILE A 73 -1.57 5.94 7.06
N ILE A 74 -0.70 6.86 6.63
CA ILE A 74 -0.64 8.23 7.17
C ILE A 74 -1.89 9.03 6.77
N ASN A 75 -2.35 8.90 5.53
CA ASN A 75 -3.53 9.60 5.06
C ASN A 75 -4.77 9.20 5.88
N ASP A 76 -4.97 7.90 6.10
CA ASP A 76 -6.05 7.41 6.97
C ASP A 76 -5.88 7.89 8.43
N HIS A 77 -4.64 8.02 8.93
CA HIS A 77 -4.39 8.56 10.27
C HIS A 77 -4.85 10.02 10.42
N PHE A 78 -4.57 10.87 9.43
CA PHE A 78 -5.01 12.26 9.43
C PHE A 78 -6.50 12.40 9.11
N ASP A 79 -7.05 11.57 8.23
CA ASP A 79 -8.47 11.58 7.88
C ASP A 79 -9.36 11.12 9.05
N VAL A 80 -8.90 10.21 9.92
CA VAL A 80 -9.60 9.86 11.18
C VAL A 80 -9.83 11.09 12.07
N ASN A 81 -8.87 12.01 12.13
CA ASN A 81 -9.01 13.23 12.95
C ASN A 81 -9.98 14.25 12.32
N THR A 82 -10.07 14.29 11.00
CA THR A 82 -10.98 15.17 10.26
C THR A 82 -12.41 14.65 10.25
N ASP A 83 -12.59 13.32 10.09
CA ASP A 83 -13.90 12.66 10.17
C ASP A 83 -14.49 12.72 11.58
N ARG A 84 -13.64 12.76 12.63
CA ARG A 84 -14.08 12.95 14.02
C ARG A 84 -14.82 14.28 14.25
N LYS A 85 -14.54 15.31 13.44
CA LYS A 85 -15.25 16.60 13.49
C LYS A 85 -16.53 16.59 12.64
N ASN A 86 -16.58 15.84 11.54
CA ASN A 86 -17.68 15.89 10.57
C ASN A 86 -18.80 14.86 10.81
N LYS A 87 -18.58 13.76 11.55
CA LYS A 87 -19.65 12.80 11.92
C LYS A 87 -19.48 12.30 13.36
N ALA A 88 -20.13 12.97 14.30
CA ALA A 88 -20.33 12.43 15.66
C ALA A 88 -21.11 11.10 15.57
N GLY A 89 -20.45 9.96 15.84
CA GLY A 89 -21.10 8.66 16.03
C GLY A 89 -20.97 7.62 14.91
N LYS A 90 -20.11 7.81 13.89
CA LYS A 90 -19.83 6.78 12.86
C LYS A 90 -18.34 6.52 12.63
N ASN A 91 -17.54 6.57 13.69
CA ASN A 91 -16.14 6.19 13.62
C ASN A 91 -16.02 4.66 13.54
N MET A 92 -16.12 4.09 12.34
CA MET A 92 -15.81 2.67 12.07
C MET A 92 -14.33 2.30 12.36
N LEU A 93 -13.52 3.28 12.77
CA LEU A 93 -12.12 3.13 13.17
C LEU A 93 -11.89 3.34 14.68
N GLU A 94 -12.94 3.49 15.49
CA GLU A 94 -12.80 3.32 16.93
C GLU A 94 -12.43 1.86 17.24
N GLY A 95 -11.13 1.61 17.44
CA GLY A 95 -10.65 0.49 18.24
C GLY A 95 -10.05 -0.72 17.52
N LYS A 96 -9.83 -0.73 16.20
CA LYS A 96 -9.32 -1.95 15.53
C LYS A 96 -7.82 -2.00 15.27
N ILE A 97 -7.13 -0.87 15.11
CA ILE A 97 -5.66 -0.83 14.92
C ILE A 97 -5.10 0.36 15.71
N SER A 98 -4.14 0.09 16.60
CA SER A 98 -3.51 1.17 17.37
C SER A 98 -2.65 2.03 16.44
N VAL A 99 -2.78 3.35 16.57
CA VAL A 99 -1.94 4.36 15.89
C VAL A 99 -0.44 4.04 16.00
N ARG A 100 -0.04 3.47 17.15
CA ARG A 100 1.34 3.07 17.44
C ARG A 100 1.84 1.93 16.53
N ILE A 101 0.96 0.97 16.18
CA ILE A 101 1.30 -0.12 15.26
C ILE A 101 1.40 0.40 13.82
N ALA A 102 0.48 1.27 13.41
CA ALA A 102 0.49 1.89 12.08
C ALA A 102 1.79 2.69 11.82
N LEU A 103 2.20 3.53 12.77
CA LEU A 103 3.47 4.26 12.70
C LEU A 103 4.68 3.33 12.70
N ARG A 104 4.66 2.26 13.52
CA ARG A 104 5.76 1.28 13.54
C ARG A 104 5.90 0.57 12.19
N VAL A 105 4.79 0.17 11.56
CA VAL A 105 4.77 -0.41 10.22
C VAL A 105 5.30 0.60 9.19
N TYR A 106 4.86 1.86 9.24
CA TYR A 106 5.37 2.93 8.38
C TYR A 106 6.90 3.07 8.47
N TYR A 107 7.45 3.18 9.69
CA TYR A 107 8.90 3.35 9.87
C TYR A 107 9.70 2.12 9.44
N ILE A 108 9.21 0.90 9.71
CA ILE A 108 9.87 -0.33 9.26
C ILE A 108 9.88 -0.42 7.74
N ILE A 109 8.72 -0.17 7.12
CA ILE A 109 8.55 -0.26 5.67
C ILE A 109 9.42 0.79 4.94
N ASN A 110 9.44 2.04 5.41
CA ASN A 110 10.29 3.07 4.82
C ASN A 110 11.77 2.86 5.13
N GLY A 111 12.12 2.36 6.31
CA GLY A 111 13.50 2.01 6.65
C GLY A 111 14.05 0.89 5.75
N LEU A 112 13.27 -0.16 5.52
CA LEU A 112 13.63 -1.22 4.57
C LEU A 112 13.73 -0.69 3.14
N ALA A 113 12.85 0.24 2.75
CA ALA A 113 12.90 0.85 1.43
C ALA A 113 14.17 1.67 1.20
N ILE A 114 14.60 2.46 2.20
CA ILE A 114 15.85 3.24 2.14
C ILE A 114 17.08 2.34 2.16
N LEU A 115 17.05 1.20 2.87
CA LEU A 115 18.17 0.27 2.90
C LEU A 115 18.29 -0.56 1.62
N ALA A 116 17.17 -0.80 0.93
CA ALA A 116 17.14 -1.60 -0.29
C ALA A 116 17.40 -0.77 -1.55
N GLY A 117 17.15 0.55 -1.51
CA GLY A 117 17.43 1.50 -2.58
C GLY A 117 18.81 2.13 -2.45
#